data_AF-A0A183BXN0-F1
#
_entry.id   AF-A0A183BXN0-F1
#
_cell.length_a   1.000
_cell.length_b   1.000
_cell.length_c   1.000
_cell.angle_alpha   90.00
_cell.angle_beta   90.00
_cell.angle_gamma   90.00
#
_symmetry.space_group_name_H-M   'P 1'
#
loop_
_entity.id
_entity.type
_entity.pdbx_description
1 polymer ?
#
loop_
_entity_poly.entity_id
_entity_poly.type
_entity_poly.pdbx_seq_one_letter_code
_entity_poly.pdbx_strand_id
1 'polypeptide(L)'
;MRDFNRQVRDARDNHADNKARYSYHEVGHSILLWFQPDGLQFRLATIVPDPDGEYDGATLFWTPVQMTQRQMVADLTTTMAGKAVEMAIFGHSNGHFGDEEEWEDASERLVRTSVEWRLLGAADQTPALLRERMDALIAAASAAASAVINARMRQVKKMAFALFARRTLYKSQFRRLIGCSQAREEVDDDGSVYGDNGSAVEEEARDHRWVAKRLAQWV
;
A
#
# COMPACT_ATOMS: atom_id res chain seq x y z
N MET A 1 -13.86 -20.25 -8.32
CA MET A 1 -14.79 -19.11 -8.21
C MET A 1 -15.83 -19.29 -7.10
N ARG A 2 -16.58 -20.41 -7.05
CA ARG A 2 -17.53 -20.68 -5.95
C ARG A 2 -16.88 -20.64 -4.56
N ASP A 3 -15.68 -21.19 -4.43
CA ASP A 3 -14.90 -21.22 -3.19
C ASP A 3 -14.50 -19.81 -2.70
N PHE A 4 -13.85 -19.04 -3.57
CA PHE A 4 -13.50 -17.64 -3.32
C PHE A 4 -14.72 -16.82 -2.87
N ASN A 5 -15.84 -16.88 -3.60
CA ASN A 5 -17.03 -16.11 -3.25
C ASN A 5 -17.67 -16.57 -1.93
N ARG A 6 -17.52 -17.84 -1.54
CA ARG A 6 -17.95 -18.33 -0.22
C ARG A 6 -17.10 -17.69 0.88
N GLN A 7 -15.78 -17.74 0.73
CA GLN A 7 -14.85 -17.17 1.69
C GLN A 7 -14.98 -15.63 1.80
N VAL A 8 -15.25 -14.93 0.70
CA VAL A 8 -15.53 -13.48 0.75
C VAL A 8 -16.78 -13.17 1.56
N ARG A 9 -17.85 -13.96 1.43
CA ARG A 9 -19.06 -13.77 2.25
C ARG A 9 -18.77 -14.07 3.71
N ASP A 10 -18.04 -15.13 3.98
CA ASP A 10 -17.67 -15.54 5.34
C ASP A 10 -16.78 -14.49 6.04
N ALA A 11 -15.79 -13.94 5.33
CA ALA A 11 -14.94 -12.86 5.84
C ALA A 11 -15.72 -11.57 6.13
N ARG A 12 -16.77 -11.30 5.36
CA ARG A 12 -17.66 -10.14 5.54
C ARG A 12 -18.61 -10.35 6.71
N ASP A 13 -19.34 -11.46 6.70
CA ASP A 13 -20.50 -11.68 7.56
C ASP A 13 -20.09 -12.25 8.94
N ASN A 14 -19.03 -13.06 8.99
CA ASN A 14 -18.54 -13.72 10.21
C ASN A 14 -17.14 -13.25 10.63
N HIS A 15 -16.57 -12.27 9.95
CA HIS A 15 -15.25 -11.72 10.25
C HIS A 15 -14.13 -12.77 10.17
N ALA A 16 -14.32 -13.81 9.35
CA ALA A 16 -13.38 -14.91 9.25
C ALA A 16 -12.03 -14.50 8.64
N ASP A 17 -10.94 -14.93 9.29
CA ASP A 17 -9.58 -14.87 8.77
C ASP A 17 -9.34 -16.05 7.84
N ASN A 18 -9.67 -15.83 6.58
CA ASN A 18 -9.56 -16.85 5.55
C ASN A 18 -8.73 -16.37 4.37
N LYS A 19 -8.35 -17.33 3.52
CA LYS A 19 -7.51 -17.09 2.35
C LYS A 19 -8.00 -15.94 1.46
N ALA A 20 -9.32 -15.74 1.33
CA ALA A 20 -9.85 -14.65 0.54
C ALA A 20 -9.60 -13.28 1.18
N ARG A 21 -9.74 -13.13 2.50
CA ARG A 21 -9.39 -11.91 3.24
C ARG A 21 -7.91 -11.57 3.04
N TYR A 22 -7.00 -12.49 3.34
CA TYR A 22 -5.56 -12.30 3.11
C TYR A 22 -5.23 -11.97 1.65
N SER A 23 -5.92 -12.59 0.68
CA SER A 23 -5.71 -12.25 -0.74
C SER A 23 -6.10 -10.80 -1.08
N TYR A 24 -7.12 -10.25 -0.42
CA TYR A 24 -7.50 -8.86 -0.58
C TYR A 24 -6.54 -7.93 0.15
N HIS A 25 -6.12 -8.31 1.35
CA HIS A 25 -5.16 -7.58 2.18
C HIS A 25 -3.85 -7.33 1.45
N GLU A 26 -3.17 -8.40 1.02
CA GLU A 26 -1.89 -8.31 0.30
C GLU A 26 -1.98 -7.55 -1.02
N VAL A 27 -3.12 -7.70 -1.71
CA VAL A 27 -3.37 -6.95 -2.93
C VAL A 27 -3.57 -5.46 -2.66
N GLY A 28 -4.04 -5.07 -1.46
CA GLY A 28 -4.09 -3.69 -1.03
C GLY A 28 -2.73 -3.02 -1.09
N HIS A 29 -1.75 -3.55 -0.36
CA HIS A 29 -0.36 -3.07 -0.41
C HIS A 29 0.18 -3.06 -1.83
N SER A 30 -0.01 -4.17 -2.55
CA SER A 30 0.52 -4.33 -3.90
C SER A 30 -0.04 -3.31 -4.90
N ILE A 31 -1.32 -2.95 -4.79
CA ILE A 31 -1.97 -1.98 -5.67
C ILE A 31 -1.42 -0.57 -5.42
N LEU A 32 -1.17 -0.20 -4.17
CA LEU A 32 -0.54 1.08 -3.85
C LEU A 32 0.90 1.15 -4.36
N LEU A 33 1.70 0.11 -4.11
CA LEU A 33 3.06 0.00 -4.66
C LEU A 33 3.08 0.07 -6.20
N TRP A 34 2.04 -0.44 -6.87
CA TRP A 34 1.97 -0.46 -8.33
C TRP A 34 1.57 0.87 -8.96
N PHE A 35 0.67 1.63 -8.32
CA PHE A 35 0.07 2.83 -8.91
C PHE A 35 0.54 4.14 -8.28
N GLN A 36 1.23 4.10 -7.15
CA GLN A 36 1.77 5.30 -6.52
C GLN A 36 3.08 5.71 -7.21
N PRO A 37 3.20 6.93 -7.77
CA PRO A 37 4.41 7.35 -8.49
C PRO A 37 5.68 7.32 -7.65
N ASP A 38 5.56 7.70 -6.37
CA ASP A 38 6.65 7.68 -5.39
C ASP A 38 6.65 6.37 -4.56
N GLY A 39 5.89 5.35 -4.99
CA GLY A 39 5.82 4.05 -4.34
C GLY A 39 7.13 3.26 -4.44
N LEU A 40 7.31 2.34 -3.50
CA LEU A 40 8.44 1.41 -3.49
C LEU A 40 8.27 0.34 -4.58
N GLN A 41 9.36 -0.34 -4.94
CA GLN A 41 9.31 -1.25 -6.09
C GLN A 41 8.74 -2.61 -5.69
N PHE A 42 7.52 -2.89 -6.12
CA PHE A 42 6.87 -4.19 -5.93
C PHE A 42 7.69 -5.36 -6.53
N ARG A 43 7.86 -6.43 -5.76
CA ARG A 43 8.49 -7.69 -6.20
C ARG A 43 7.48 -8.82 -6.34
N LEU A 44 6.79 -9.15 -5.26
CA LEU A 44 5.77 -10.20 -5.24
C LEU A 44 4.79 -10.00 -4.08
N ALA A 45 3.61 -10.58 -4.21
CA ALA A 45 2.65 -10.77 -3.13
C ALA A 45 2.42 -12.27 -2.96
N THR A 46 2.37 -12.76 -1.74
CA THR A 46 2.14 -14.18 -1.46
C THR A 46 1.20 -14.37 -0.29
N ILE A 47 0.49 -15.50 -0.31
CA ILE A 47 -0.30 -16.02 0.80
C ILE A 47 0.09 -17.46 1.04
N VAL A 48 0.36 -17.81 2.28
CA VAL A 48 0.88 -19.12 2.67
C VAL A 48 -0.02 -19.67 3.78
N PRO A 49 -0.46 -20.94 3.70
CA PRO A 49 -1.10 -21.56 4.84
C PRO A 49 -0.06 -21.86 5.92
N ASP A 50 -0.39 -21.60 7.17
CA ASP A 50 0.40 -22.04 8.31
C ASP A 50 0.24 -23.57 8.53
N PRO A 51 1.04 -24.19 9.43
CA PRO A 51 0.92 -25.61 9.75
C PRO A 51 -0.45 -26.04 10.32
N ASP A 52 -1.15 -25.15 11.03
CA ASP A 52 -2.46 -25.37 11.64
C ASP A 52 -3.63 -25.16 10.65
N GLY A 53 -3.32 -24.70 9.43
CA GLY A 53 -4.27 -24.47 8.35
C GLY A 53 -4.85 -23.06 8.30
N GLU A 54 -4.35 -22.16 9.14
CA GLU A 54 -4.60 -20.71 9.04
C GLU A 54 -3.83 -20.14 7.82
N TYR A 55 -4.08 -18.88 7.49
CA TYR A 55 -3.40 -18.22 6.38
C TYR A 55 -2.62 -17.03 6.89
N ASP A 56 -1.48 -16.78 6.26
CA ASP A 56 -0.73 -15.54 6.42
C ASP A 56 -0.32 -15.02 5.03
N GLY A 57 0.10 -13.77 4.96
CA GLY A 57 0.43 -13.07 3.74
C GLY A 57 1.71 -12.24 3.86
N ALA A 58 2.33 -11.96 2.72
CA ALA A 58 3.39 -10.98 2.66
C ALA A 58 3.45 -10.32 1.29
N THR A 59 3.64 -9.00 1.31
CA THR A 59 3.93 -8.18 0.14
C THR A 59 5.38 -7.73 0.18
N LEU A 60 6.20 -8.24 -0.73
CA LEU A 60 7.62 -7.94 -0.80
C LEU A 60 7.87 -6.85 -1.84
N PHE A 61 8.71 -5.89 -1.45
CA PHE A 61 9.14 -4.76 -2.27
C PHE A 61 10.59 -4.41 -1.96
N TRP A 62 11.20 -3.61 -2.83
CA TRP A 62 12.53 -3.06 -2.61
C TRP A 62 12.42 -1.66 -1.98
N THR A 63 13.13 -1.49 -0.86
CA THR A 63 13.24 -0.23 -0.15
C THR A 63 14.66 0.31 -0.32
N PRO A 64 14.84 1.51 -0.91
CA PRO A 64 16.17 2.11 -1.00
C PRO A 64 16.67 2.50 0.39
N VAL A 65 17.99 2.52 0.58
CA VAL A 65 18.63 2.91 1.86
C VAL A 65 18.27 4.36 2.23
N GLN A 66 18.16 5.23 1.23
CA GLN A 66 17.76 6.62 1.40
C GLN A 66 16.43 6.86 0.70
N MET A 67 15.44 7.35 1.46
CA MET A 67 14.12 7.68 0.96
C MET A 67 13.93 9.19 0.99
N THR A 68 13.34 9.72 -0.08
CA THR A 68 12.78 11.07 -0.06
C THR A 68 11.56 11.12 0.87
N GLN A 69 11.19 12.31 1.34
CA GLN A 69 9.96 12.48 2.13
C GLN A 69 8.71 11.97 1.40
N ARG A 70 8.66 12.12 0.07
CA ARG A 70 7.55 11.59 -0.75
C ARG A 70 7.50 10.07 -0.76
N GLN A 71 8.65 9.39 -0.82
CA GLN A 71 8.72 7.94 -0.70
C GLN A 71 8.33 7.47 0.70
N MET A 72 8.73 8.19 1.77
CA MET A 72 8.29 7.86 3.13
C MET A 72 6.77 8.01 3.31
N VAL A 73 6.18 9.05 2.73
CA VAL A 73 4.71 9.20 2.70
C VAL A 73 4.05 8.08 1.89
N ALA A 74 4.68 7.67 0.78
CA ALA A 74 4.19 6.57 -0.03
C ALA A 74 4.24 5.21 0.68
N ASP A 75 5.30 4.98 1.43
CA ASP A 75 5.48 3.81 2.28
C ASP A 75 4.40 3.76 3.37
N LEU A 76 4.21 4.85 4.11
CA LEU A 76 3.12 4.99 5.08
C LEU A 76 1.74 4.78 4.43
N THR A 77 1.51 5.32 3.22
CA THR A 77 0.22 5.12 2.52
C THR A 77 0.04 3.65 2.10
N THR A 78 1.13 2.97 1.78
CA THR A 78 1.13 1.55 1.40
C THR A 78 0.80 0.66 2.58
N THR A 79 1.35 0.92 3.78
CA THR A 79 1.02 0.13 4.98
C THR A 79 -0.46 0.26 5.36
N MET A 80 -1.09 1.41 5.12
CA MET A 80 -2.54 1.58 5.32
C MET A 80 -3.42 0.80 4.31
N ALA A 81 -2.85 0.29 3.22
CA ALA A 81 -3.63 -0.18 2.07
C ALA A 81 -4.33 -1.52 2.30
N GLY A 82 -3.75 -2.42 3.09
CA GLY A 82 -4.39 -3.69 3.47
C GLY A 82 -5.72 -3.44 4.19
N LYS A 83 -5.66 -2.65 5.27
CA LYS A 83 -6.84 -2.13 5.97
C LYS A 83 -7.83 -1.41 5.05
N ALA A 84 -7.36 -0.54 4.16
CA ALA A 84 -8.24 0.19 3.25
C ALA A 84 -9.04 -0.73 2.31
N VAL A 85 -8.43 -1.81 1.79
CA VAL A 85 -9.14 -2.80 0.97
C VAL A 85 -10.18 -3.55 1.79
N GLU A 86 -9.83 -3.97 3.00
CA GLU A 86 -10.75 -4.70 3.86
C GLU A 86 -11.99 -3.89 4.22
N MET A 87 -11.79 -2.63 4.62
CA MET A 87 -12.89 -1.72 4.87
C MET A 87 -13.79 -1.57 3.64
N ALA A 88 -13.21 -1.52 2.44
CA ALA A 88 -13.98 -1.37 1.20
C ALA A 88 -14.73 -2.65 0.75
N ILE A 89 -14.21 -3.84 1.06
CA ILE A 89 -14.78 -5.12 0.61
C ILE A 89 -15.69 -5.75 1.68
N PHE A 90 -15.26 -5.71 2.94
CA PHE A 90 -15.90 -6.39 4.08
C PHE A 90 -16.66 -5.43 5.00
N GLY A 91 -16.44 -4.12 4.88
CA GLY A 91 -17.06 -3.11 5.76
C GLY A 91 -16.37 -2.98 7.12
N HIS A 92 -15.36 -3.81 7.38
CA HIS A 92 -14.55 -3.83 8.59
C HIS A 92 -13.17 -4.41 8.28
N SER A 93 -12.21 -4.19 9.17
CA SER A 93 -10.88 -4.77 9.11
C SER A 93 -10.62 -5.48 10.44
N ASN A 94 -9.96 -6.65 10.38
CA ASN A 94 -9.61 -7.41 11.57
C ASN A 94 -8.31 -6.90 12.21
N GLY A 95 -7.59 -5.99 11.51
CA GLY A 95 -6.19 -5.71 11.78
C GLY A 95 -5.32 -6.89 11.38
N HIS A 96 -4.16 -6.62 10.80
CA HIS A 96 -3.16 -7.65 10.52
C HIS A 96 -1.93 -7.40 11.40
N PHE A 97 -1.24 -8.50 11.74
CA PHE A 97 -0.10 -8.44 12.64
C PHE A 97 1.01 -7.57 12.05
N GLY A 98 1.49 -6.60 12.82
CA GLY A 98 2.57 -5.70 12.41
C GLY A 98 2.11 -4.41 11.71
N ASP A 99 0.96 -4.38 11.03
CA ASP A 99 0.50 -3.19 10.28
C ASP A 99 0.46 -1.91 11.13
N GLU A 100 -0.05 -2.04 12.37
CA GLU A 100 -0.19 -0.90 13.27
C GLU A 100 1.15 -0.38 13.79
N GLU A 101 2.06 -1.29 14.13
CA GLU A 101 3.43 -0.93 14.50
C GLU A 101 4.17 -0.28 13.32
N GLU A 102 4.02 -0.84 12.11
CA GLU A 102 4.65 -0.33 10.89
C GLU A 102 4.20 1.09 10.53
N TRP A 103 2.89 1.38 10.59
CA TRP A 103 2.41 2.73 10.29
C TRP A 103 2.78 3.72 11.41
N GLU A 104 2.92 3.27 12.66
CA GLU A 104 3.30 4.13 13.78
C GLU A 104 4.77 4.53 13.61
N ASP A 105 5.65 3.56 13.38
CA ASP A 105 7.07 3.78 13.12
C ASP A 105 7.31 4.66 11.88
N ALA A 106 6.58 4.42 10.79
CA ALA A 106 6.69 5.24 9.58
C ALA A 106 6.23 6.68 9.83
N SER A 107 5.14 6.86 10.57
CA SER A 107 4.62 8.19 10.92
C SER A 107 5.57 8.94 11.86
N GLU A 108 6.13 8.28 12.87
CA GLU A 108 7.09 8.88 13.79
C GLU A 108 8.35 9.33 13.03
N ARG A 109 8.88 8.47 12.14
CA ARG A 109 10.02 8.80 11.29
C ARG A 109 9.75 10.03 10.42
N LEU A 110 8.55 10.12 9.82
CA LEU A 110 8.13 11.27 9.03
C LEU A 110 8.08 12.55 9.87
N VAL A 111 7.48 12.51 11.07
CA VAL A 111 7.42 13.69 11.95
C VAL A 111 8.82 14.10 12.38
N ARG A 112 9.64 13.17 12.88
CA ARG A 112 10.98 13.50 13.41
C ARG A 112 11.95 14.00 12.35
N THR A 113 11.76 13.60 11.09
CA THR A 113 12.59 14.06 9.97
C THR A 113 12.09 15.33 9.31
N SER A 114 10.89 15.79 9.66
CA SER A 114 10.28 17.00 9.12
C SER A 114 11.05 18.27 9.55
N VAL A 115 11.08 19.27 8.68
CA VAL A 115 11.72 20.56 8.97
C VAL A 115 10.98 21.25 10.11
N GLU A 116 9.66 21.21 10.09
CA GLU A 116 8.77 21.83 11.07
C GLU A 116 9.01 21.26 12.47
N TRP A 117 9.28 19.96 12.60
CA TRP A 117 9.62 19.35 13.90
C TRP A 117 11.01 19.78 14.37
N ARG A 118 11.99 19.78 13.48
CA ARG A 118 13.39 20.12 13.79
C ARG A 118 13.59 21.61 14.12
N LEU A 119 12.71 22.48 13.64
CA LEU A 119 12.73 23.91 13.96
C LEU A 119 12.07 24.25 15.30
N LEU A 120 11.32 23.33 15.92
CA LEU A 120 10.79 23.52 17.27
C LEU A 120 11.93 23.57 18.29
N GLY A 121 11.76 24.39 19.33
CA GLY A 121 12.62 24.31 20.50
C GLY A 121 12.45 22.97 21.20
N ALA A 122 13.50 22.48 21.87
CA ALA A 122 13.45 21.18 22.57
C ALA A 122 12.31 21.10 23.61
N ALA A 123 11.92 22.22 24.21
CA ALA A 123 10.78 22.29 25.13
C ALA A 123 9.42 22.09 24.44
N ASP A 124 9.32 22.44 23.16
CA ASP A 124 8.08 22.34 22.38
C ASP A 124 7.93 20.96 21.70
N GLN A 125 9.02 20.18 21.61
CA GLN A 125 9.03 18.80 21.10
C GLN A 125 8.46 17.81 22.11
N THR A 126 7.19 17.99 22.46
CA THR A 126 6.52 17.14 23.45
C THR A 126 6.01 15.83 22.85
N PRO A 127 5.89 14.75 23.65
CA PRO A 127 5.26 13.51 23.19
C PRO A 127 3.82 13.70 22.70
N ALA A 128 3.07 14.62 23.31
CA ALA A 128 1.70 14.95 22.89
C ALA A 128 1.67 15.56 21.48
N LEU A 129 2.56 16.52 21.19
CA LEU A 129 2.65 17.11 19.85
C LEU A 129 3.15 16.11 18.80
N LEU A 130 4.08 15.22 19.18
CA LEU A 130 4.51 14.13 18.30
C LEU A 130 3.31 13.26 17.92
N ARG A 131 2.52 12.82 18.91
CA ARG A 131 1.35 11.98 18.67
C ARG A 131 0.30 12.69 17.82
N GLU A 132 -0.01 13.95 18.11
CA GLU A 132 -0.95 14.74 17.30
C GLU A 132 -0.54 14.79 15.81
N ARG A 133 0.75 15.00 15.53
CA ARG A 133 1.26 15.03 14.17
C ARG A 133 1.26 13.65 13.51
N MET A 134 1.60 12.59 14.26
CA MET A 134 1.50 11.21 13.78
C MET A 134 0.07 10.86 13.40
N ASP A 135 -0.91 11.16 14.27
CA ASP A 135 -2.33 10.88 14.03
C ASP A 135 -2.84 11.61 12.78
N ALA A 136 -2.41 12.86 12.56
CA ALA A 136 -2.73 13.61 11.35
C ALA A 136 -2.16 12.96 10.08
N LEU A 137 -0.90 12.49 10.12
CA LEU A 137 -0.28 11.77 9.00
C LEU A 137 -0.97 10.44 8.71
N ILE A 138 -1.26 9.65 9.75
CA ILE A 138 -1.95 8.35 9.63
C ILE A 138 -3.35 8.55 9.04
N ALA A 139 -4.11 9.54 9.52
CA ALA A 139 -5.43 9.85 8.99
C ALA A 139 -5.37 10.26 7.50
N ALA A 140 -4.39 11.07 7.12
CA ALA A 140 -4.21 11.50 5.74
C ALA A 140 -3.77 10.35 4.82
N ALA A 141 -2.85 9.51 5.28
CA ALA A 141 -2.40 8.30 4.58
C ALA A 141 -3.54 7.29 4.39
N SER A 142 -4.36 7.06 5.43
CA SER A 142 -5.55 6.22 5.38
C SER A 142 -6.57 6.70 4.33
N ALA A 143 -6.83 8.01 4.29
CA ALA A 143 -7.71 8.60 3.30
C ALA A 143 -7.15 8.48 1.87
N ALA A 144 -5.84 8.68 1.71
CA ALA A 144 -5.16 8.53 0.42
C ALA A 144 -5.19 7.08 -0.09
N ALA A 145 -4.89 6.11 0.77
CA ALA A 145 -4.95 4.68 0.45
C ALA A 145 -6.37 4.30 0.01
N SER A 146 -7.38 4.70 0.79
CA SER A 146 -8.79 4.46 0.48
C SER A 146 -9.20 5.05 -0.88
N ALA A 147 -8.72 6.25 -1.21
CA ALA A 147 -9.02 6.88 -2.51
C ALA A 147 -8.44 6.06 -3.68
N VAL A 148 -7.18 5.61 -3.58
CA VAL A 148 -6.55 4.78 -4.62
C VAL A 148 -7.25 3.44 -4.77
N ILE A 149 -7.52 2.76 -3.66
CA ILE A 149 -8.21 1.46 -3.64
C ILE A 149 -9.60 1.56 -4.29
N ASN A 150 -10.39 2.56 -3.93
CA ASN A 150 -11.72 2.75 -4.49
C ASN A 150 -11.68 3.06 -5.99
N ALA A 151 -10.74 3.91 -6.43
CA ALA A 151 -10.54 4.20 -7.84
C ALA A 151 -10.10 2.98 -8.67
N ARG A 152 -9.43 2.01 -8.02
CA ARG A 152 -8.86 0.81 -8.66
C ARG A 152 -9.55 -0.49 -8.26
N MET A 153 -10.79 -0.40 -7.77
CA MET A 153 -11.52 -1.55 -7.21
C MET A 153 -11.67 -2.73 -8.18
N ARG A 154 -11.76 -2.46 -9.49
CA ARG A 154 -11.80 -3.52 -10.51
C ARG A 154 -10.47 -4.29 -10.56
N GLN A 155 -9.34 -3.59 -10.53
CA GLN A 155 -8.01 -4.18 -10.47
C GLN A 155 -7.82 -4.95 -9.16
N VAL A 156 -8.21 -4.37 -8.01
CA VAL A 156 -8.14 -5.02 -6.69
C VAL A 156 -8.86 -6.38 -6.71
N LYS A 157 -10.13 -6.42 -7.15
CA LYS A 157 -10.90 -7.69 -7.20
C LYS A 157 -10.28 -8.72 -8.15
N LYS A 158 -9.77 -8.28 -9.30
CA LYS A 158 -9.11 -9.15 -10.28
C LYS A 158 -7.83 -9.75 -9.69
N MET A 159 -7.01 -8.93 -9.03
CA MET A 159 -5.74 -9.34 -8.45
C MET A 159 -5.94 -10.22 -7.21
N ALA A 160 -6.90 -9.89 -6.34
CA ALA A 160 -7.23 -10.72 -5.18
C ALA A 160 -7.68 -12.12 -5.59
N PHE A 161 -8.50 -12.22 -6.63
CA PHE A 161 -8.88 -13.53 -7.18
C PHE A 161 -7.67 -14.29 -7.77
N ALA A 162 -6.77 -13.59 -8.47
CA ALA A 162 -5.57 -14.19 -9.03
C ALA A 162 -4.61 -14.69 -7.93
N LEU A 163 -4.42 -13.90 -6.86
CA LEU A 163 -3.58 -14.24 -5.72
C LEU A 163 -4.19 -15.43 -4.96
N PHE A 164 -5.50 -15.39 -4.72
CA PHE A 164 -6.22 -16.53 -4.14
C PHE A 164 -6.01 -17.82 -4.94
N ALA A 165 -6.06 -17.76 -6.27
CA ALA A 165 -5.90 -18.94 -7.11
C ALA A 165 -4.45 -19.45 -7.15
N ARG A 166 -3.47 -18.55 -7.18
CA ARG A 166 -2.04 -18.88 -7.44
C ARG A 166 -1.18 -18.94 -6.19
N ARG A 167 -1.68 -18.46 -5.06
CA ARG A 167 -0.97 -18.21 -3.80
C ARG A 167 0.13 -17.16 -3.87
N THR A 168 0.85 -17.07 -4.99
CA THR A 168 1.90 -16.06 -5.18
C THR A 168 1.71 -15.37 -6.53
N LEU A 169 1.88 -14.04 -6.52
CA LEU A 169 1.89 -13.20 -7.71
C LEU A 169 3.20 -12.40 -7.78
N TYR A 170 3.97 -12.61 -8.85
CA TYR A 170 5.21 -11.88 -9.12
C TYR A 170 4.96 -10.60 -9.94
N LYS A 171 5.91 -9.66 -9.94
CA LYS A 171 5.91 -8.43 -10.77
C LYS A 171 5.49 -8.67 -12.23
N SER A 172 6.01 -9.73 -12.87
CA SER A 172 5.67 -10.06 -14.26
C SER A 172 4.20 -10.45 -14.45
N GLN A 173 3.57 -11.06 -13.44
CA GLN A 173 2.15 -11.41 -13.45
C GLN A 173 1.28 -10.17 -13.19
N PHE A 174 1.70 -9.27 -12.30
CA PHE A 174 1.08 -7.96 -12.13
C PHE A 174 1.05 -7.19 -13.46
N ARG A 175 2.20 -7.07 -14.13
CA ARG A 175 2.30 -6.39 -15.43
C ARG A 175 1.35 -6.95 -16.47
N ARG A 176 1.24 -8.28 -16.56
CA ARG A 176 0.29 -8.95 -17.49
C ARG A 176 -1.18 -8.75 -17.11
N LEU A 177 -1.52 -8.64 -15.83
CA LEU A 177 -2.90 -8.58 -15.37
C LEU A 177 -3.47 -7.17 -15.34
N ILE A 178 -2.67 -6.18 -14.96
CA ILE A 178 -3.13 -4.81 -14.69
C ILE A 178 -2.32 -3.71 -15.41
N GLY A 179 -1.38 -4.08 -16.29
CA GLY A 179 -0.58 -3.16 -17.08
C GLY A 179 0.70 -2.71 -16.37
N CYS A 180 1.40 -1.73 -16.96
CA CYS A 180 2.67 -1.23 -16.43
C CYS A 180 2.53 -0.57 -15.06
N SER A 181 3.62 -0.62 -14.28
CA SER A 181 3.73 0.10 -13.01
C SER A 181 3.79 1.59 -13.27
N GLN A 182 3.18 2.38 -12.38
CA GLN A 182 3.33 3.84 -12.36
C GLN A 182 4.39 4.28 -11.34
N ALA A 183 4.82 3.39 -10.44
CA ALA A 183 5.94 3.67 -9.55
C ALA A 183 7.24 3.86 -10.33
N ARG A 184 8.05 4.83 -9.90
CA ARG A 184 9.38 5.08 -10.46
C ARG A 184 10.24 3.83 -10.31
N GLU A 185 10.64 3.26 -11.45
CA GLU A 185 11.67 2.23 -11.48
C GLU A 185 13.04 2.92 -11.33
N GLU A 186 13.86 2.44 -10.39
CA GLU A 186 15.28 2.80 -10.37
C GLU A 186 15.95 2.14 -11.57
N VAL A 187 16.80 2.90 -12.26
CA VAL A 187 17.66 2.38 -13.31
C VAL A 187 18.80 1.65 -12.61
N ASP A 188 19.06 0.39 -12.97
CA ASP A 188 20.18 -0.37 -12.42
C ASP A 188 21.52 0.32 -12.79
N ASP A 189 22.59 0.04 -12.03
CA ASP A 189 23.96 0.58 -12.25
C ASP A 189 24.52 0.27 -13.66
N ASP A 190 23.88 -0.62 -14.43
CA ASP A 190 24.23 -0.95 -15.82
C ASP A 190 23.42 -0.17 -16.88
N GLY A 191 22.51 0.72 -16.47
CA GLY A 191 21.68 1.52 -17.36
C GLY A 191 20.54 0.76 -18.03
N SER A 192 20.27 -0.51 -17.67
CA SER A 192 19.20 -1.28 -18.28
C SER A 192 17.85 -1.00 -17.61
N VAL A 193 16.87 -0.59 -18.41
CA VAL A 193 15.45 -0.57 -18.03
C VAL A 193 14.84 -1.90 -18.44
N TYR A 194 14.09 -2.57 -17.56
CA TYR A 194 13.39 -3.82 -17.87
C TYR A 194 12.28 -3.60 -18.93
N GLY A 195 12.68 -3.63 -20.20
CA GLY A 195 11.83 -3.73 -21.37
C GLY A 195 11.04 -2.48 -21.70
N ASP A 196 11.72 -1.53 -22.34
CA ASP A 196 11.13 -0.48 -23.16
C ASP A 196 10.32 -1.10 -24.32
N ASN A 197 9.02 -0.78 -24.35
CA ASN A 197 8.21 -0.58 -25.56
C ASN A 197 6.74 -0.38 -25.14
N GLY A 198 6.27 0.88 -25.15
CA GLY A 198 4.87 1.18 -24.91
C GLY A 198 4.55 2.66 -24.74
N SER A 199 4.85 3.46 -25.77
CA SER A 199 4.34 4.82 -25.93
C SER A 199 2.80 4.84 -25.88
N ALA A 200 2.23 5.45 -24.83
CA ALA A 200 0.94 6.18 -24.81
C ALA A 200 0.35 6.22 -23.39
N VAL A 201 0.87 7.05 -22.48
CA VAL A 201 0.12 7.44 -21.26
C VAL A 201 0.51 8.85 -20.81
N GLU A 202 0.34 9.86 -21.67
CA GLU A 202 0.53 11.27 -21.26
C GLU A 202 -0.77 12.02 -20.93
N GLU A 203 -1.95 11.41 -21.08
CA GLU A 203 -3.21 12.15 -20.93
C GLU A 203 -3.98 11.89 -19.61
N GLU A 204 -3.78 10.75 -18.93
CA GLU A 204 -4.47 10.43 -17.67
C GLU A 204 -3.72 10.85 -16.38
N ALA A 205 -2.43 11.20 -16.48
CA ALA A 205 -1.61 11.60 -15.33
C ALA A 205 -1.87 13.03 -14.81
N ARG A 206 -2.78 13.78 -15.46
CA ARG A 206 -3.14 15.15 -15.06
C ARG A 206 -4.13 15.20 -13.90
N ASP A 207 -4.95 14.15 -13.70
CA ASP A 207 -6.07 14.21 -12.75
C ASP A 207 -5.72 13.80 -11.31
N HIS A 208 -4.57 13.15 -11.09
CA HIS A 208 -4.17 12.64 -9.77
C HIS A 208 -3.18 13.54 -9.00
N ARG A 209 -2.74 14.67 -9.59
CA ARG A 209 -1.84 15.64 -8.91
C ARG A 209 -2.49 16.36 -7.73
N TRP A 210 -3.82 16.33 -7.60
CA TRP A 210 -4.52 17.06 -6.54
C TRP A 210 -4.35 16.41 -5.15
N VAL A 211 -4.29 15.07 -5.07
CA VAL A 211 -4.12 14.36 -3.80
C VAL A 211 -2.73 14.62 -3.20
N ALA A 212 -1.69 14.60 -4.04
CA ALA A 212 -0.33 14.98 -3.64
C ALA A 212 -0.20 16.47 -3.27
N LYS A 213 -0.94 17.36 -3.95
CA LYS A 213 -0.96 18.80 -3.62
C LYS A 213 -1.62 19.11 -2.28
N ARG A 214 -2.62 18.33 -1.85
CA ARG A 214 -3.29 18.55 -0.56
C ARG A 214 -2.44 18.09 0.63
N LEU A 215 -1.63 17.06 0.46
CA LEU A 215 -0.63 16.64 1.45
C LEU A 215 0.56 17.62 1.52
N ALA A 216 0.98 18.18 0.39
CA ALA A 216 2.05 19.18 0.32
C ALA A 216 1.65 20.58 0.83
N GLN A 217 0.38 20.80 1.20
CA GLN A 217 -0.10 22.07 1.77
C GLN A 217 -0.04 22.08 3.31
N TRP A 218 0.32 20.94 3.92
CA TRP A 218 0.54 20.78 5.36
C TRP A 218 2.02 20.46 5.68
N VAL A 219 2.91 20.64 4.70
CA VAL A 219 4.37 20.65 4.82
C VAL A 219 4.86 22.06 4.55
#